data_AF-A0A7V0IUS9-F1
#
_entry.id   AF-A0A7V0IUS9-F1
#
_cell.length_a   1.000
_cell.length_b   1.000
_cell.length_c   1.000
_cell.angle_alpha   90.00
_cell.angle_beta   90.00
_cell.angle_gamma   90.00
#
_symmetry.space_group_name_H-M   'P 1'
#
loop_
_entity.id
_entity.type
_entity.pdbx_description
1 polymer ?
#
loop_
_entity_poly.entity_id
_entity_poly.type
_entity_poly.pdbx_seq_one_letter_code
_entity_poly.pdbx_strand_id
1 'polypeptide(L)'
;MKNIPALDTRIPYLSVNAAMNRDGDRVYLMVINKNMDESITSSIELKDFVPAEKASAWVLNGPAIDATNEDNPENVKVVHSEFKIKKNPFKFTFEPHSLTAIGISRE
;
A
#
# COMPACT_ATOMS: atom_id res chain seq x y z
N MET A 1 -21.20 0.14 38.18
CA MET A 1 -19.84 0.08 37.58
C MET A 1 -19.99 0.22 36.07
N LYS A 2 -19.38 1.26 35.46
CA LYS A 2 -19.30 1.40 34.00
C LYS A 2 -18.15 0.52 33.51
N ASN A 3 -18.42 -0.45 32.65
CA ASN A 3 -17.38 -1.18 31.92
C ASN A 3 -16.74 -0.20 30.92
N ILE A 4 -15.51 0.22 31.20
CA ILE A 4 -14.67 0.91 30.21
C ILE A 4 -13.98 -0.23 29.43
N PRO A 5 -14.24 -0.39 28.11
CA PRO A 5 -13.54 -1.38 27.32
C PRO A 5 -12.05 -1.08 27.37
N ALA A 6 -11.21 -2.11 27.56
CA ALA A 6 -9.77 -1.95 27.47
C ALA A 6 -9.42 -1.32 26.11
N LEU A 7 -8.63 -0.25 26.10
CA LEU A 7 -8.09 0.30 24.86
C LEU A 7 -7.29 -0.80 24.17
N ASP A 8 -7.63 -1.11 22.92
CA ASP A 8 -6.82 -1.99 22.08
C ASP A 8 -5.50 -1.27 21.79
N THR A 9 -4.43 -1.65 22.49
CA THR A 9 -3.09 -1.06 22.33
C THR A 9 -2.31 -1.63 21.15
N ARG A 10 -2.92 -2.50 20.32
CA ARG A 10 -2.24 -3.08 19.15
C ARG A 10 -2.16 -2.06 18.03
N ILE A 11 -0.94 -1.68 17.67
CA ILE A 11 -0.69 -0.84 16.51
C ILE A 11 -0.69 -1.74 15.27
N PRO A 12 -1.63 -1.58 14.31
CA PRO A 12 -1.65 -2.40 13.11
C PRO A 12 -0.42 -2.08 12.25
N TYR A 13 0.27 -3.09 11.71
CA TYR A 13 1.45 -2.86 10.86
C TYR A 13 1.11 -2.15 9.56
N LEU A 14 0.01 -2.54 8.92
CA LEU A 14 -0.49 -1.86 7.72
C LEU A 14 -1.41 -0.71 8.11
N SER A 15 -1.15 0.47 7.58
CA SER A 15 -2.06 1.61 7.61
C SER A 15 -2.43 1.96 6.18
N VAL A 16 -3.74 2.08 5.91
CA VAL A 16 -4.28 2.14 4.55
C VAL A 16 -5.18 3.35 4.41
N ASN A 17 -4.99 4.11 3.33
CA ASN A 17 -5.95 5.09 2.84
C ASN A 17 -6.38 4.73 1.43
N ALA A 18 -7.65 4.93 1.12
CA ALA A 18 -8.20 4.71 -0.22
C ALA A 18 -8.90 5.98 -0.69
N ALA A 19 -8.72 6.33 -1.95
CA ALA A 19 -9.38 7.45 -2.58
C ALA A 19 -9.84 7.07 -3.98
N MET A 20 -10.97 7.62 -4.41
CA MET A 20 -11.45 7.54 -5.78
C MET A 20 -11.33 8.92 -6.40
N ASN A 21 -10.93 9.00 -7.66
CA ASN A 21 -10.92 10.29 -8.36
C ASN A 21 -12.35 10.77 -8.63
N ARG A 22 -12.47 12.03 -9.09
CA ARG A 22 -13.76 12.68 -9.32
C ARG A 22 -14.63 11.97 -10.36
N ASP A 23 -14.01 11.39 -11.38
CA ASP A 23 -14.71 10.72 -12.48
C ASP A 23 -15.15 9.29 -12.12
N GLY A 24 -14.68 8.75 -10.99
CA GLY A 24 -15.05 7.43 -10.50
C GLY A 24 -14.42 6.26 -11.26
N ASP A 25 -13.51 6.55 -12.18
CA ASP A 25 -12.83 5.57 -13.05
C ASP A 25 -11.46 5.14 -12.52
N ARG A 26 -10.97 5.73 -11.42
CA ARG A 26 -9.69 5.37 -10.79
C ARG A 26 -9.78 5.32 -9.28
N VAL A 27 -9.26 4.23 -8.72
CA VAL A 27 -9.04 4.05 -7.28
C VAL A 27 -7.55 4.07 -6.98
N TYR A 28 -7.20 4.78 -5.92
CA TYR A 28 -5.86 4.87 -5.36
C TYR A 28 -5.86 4.26 -3.96
N LEU A 29 -4.86 3.41 -3.69
CA LEU A 29 -4.56 2.92 -2.36
C LEU A 29 -3.20 3.48 -1.95
N MET A 30 -3.09 4.05 -0.75
CA MET A 30 -1.81 4.34 -0.10
C MET A 30 -1.68 3.43 1.12
N VAL A 31 -0.65 2.60 1.11
CA VAL A 31 -0.40 1.60 2.15
C VAL A 31 0.99 1.84 2.74
N ILE A 32 1.04 1.97 4.06
CA ILE A 32 2.29 2.05 4.82
C ILE A 32 2.46 0.72 5.54
N ASN A 33 3.58 0.04 5.29
CA ASN A 33 4.01 -1.10 6.10
C ASN A 33 4.99 -0.63 7.19
N LYS A 34 4.54 -0.62 8.44
CA LYS A 34 5.35 -0.22 9.60
C LYS A 34 6.19 -1.36 10.18
N ASN A 35 6.09 -2.57 9.63
CA ASN A 35 7.01 -3.64 10.02
C ASN A 35 8.39 -3.32 9.45
N MET A 36 9.41 -3.25 10.31
CA MET A 36 10.77 -2.86 9.92
C MET A 36 11.47 -3.93 9.09
N ASP A 37 11.10 -5.20 9.27
CA ASP A 37 11.89 -6.34 8.79
C ASP A 37 11.10 -7.25 7.83
N GLU A 38 9.77 -7.33 7.99
CA GLU A 38 8.96 -8.27 7.23
C GLU A 38 8.06 -7.63 6.17
N SER A 39 8.09 -8.21 4.97
CA SER A 39 7.07 -7.99 3.96
C SER A 39 5.73 -8.57 4.39
N ILE A 40 4.64 -7.86 4.11
CA ILE A 40 3.28 -8.31 4.44
C ILE A 40 2.50 -8.55 3.15
N THR A 41 2.09 -9.80 2.92
CA THR A 41 1.20 -10.16 1.82
C THR A 41 -0.26 -10.05 2.27
N SER A 42 -1.04 -9.20 1.59
CA SER A 42 -2.44 -8.94 1.93
C SER A 42 -3.38 -9.16 0.74
N SER A 43 -4.65 -9.41 1.04
CA SER A 43 -5.72 -9.47 0.05
C SER A 43 -6.34 -8.09 -0.12
N ILE A 44 -6.46 -7.62 -1.36
CA ILE A 44 -7.14 -6.38 -1.73
C ILE A 44 -8.42 -6.76 -2.46
N GLU A 45 -9.55 -6.30 -1.91
CA GLU A 45 -10.89 -6.50 -2.46
C GLU A 45 -11.47 -5.15 -2.86
N LEU A 46 -11.79 -5.00 -4.14
CA LEU A 46 -12.49 -3.81 -4.66
C LEU A 46 -13.99 -4.08 -4.66
N LYS A 47 -14.76 -3.27 -3.94
CA LYS A 47 -16.23 -3.39 -3.88
C LYS A 47 -16.86 -2.44 -4.87
N ASP A 48 -17.83 -2.93 -5.64
CA ASP A 48 -18.57 -2.17 -6.66
C ASP A 48 -17.68 -1.43 -7.70
N PHE A 49 -16.49 -1.99 -7.94
CA PHE A 49 -15.50 -1.46 -8.88
C PHE A 49 -14.87 -2.62 -9.65
N VAL A 50 -15.04 -2.62 -10.98
CA VAL A 50 -14.46 -3.63 -11.88
C VAL A 50 -13.10 -3.10 -12.34
N PRO A 51 -11.96 -3.70 -11.89
CA PRO A 51 -10.65 -3.20 -12.26
C PRO A 51 -10.26 -3.63 -13.67
N ALA A 52 -9.56 -2.75 -14.39
CA ALA A 52 -8.83 -3.11 -15.59
C ALA A 52 -7.74 -4.18 -15.29
N GLU A 53 -7.33 -4.94 -16.31
CA GLU A 53 -6.32 -6.01 -16.14
C GLU A 53 -4.98 -5.47 -15.62
N LYS A 54 -4.62 -4.22 -15.90
CA LYS A 54 -3.35 -3.62 -15.50
C LYS A 54 -3.54 -2.57 -14.40
N ALA A 55 -2.68 -2.63 -13.38
CA ALA A 55 -2.55 -1.63 -12.35
C ALA A 55 -1.09 -1.20 -12.19
N SER A 56 -0.89 0.00 -11.63
CA SER A 56 0.43 0.55 -11.32
C SER A 56 0.67 0.57 -9.82
N ALA A 57 1.90 0.29 -9.41
CA ALA A 57 2.37 0.48 -8.05
C ALA A 57 3.60 1.40 -8.05
N TRP A 58 3.65 2.30 -7.07
CA TRP A 58 4.80 3.16 -6.77
C TRP A 58 5.23 2.88 -5.34
N VAL A 59 6.42 2.36 -5.17
CA VAL A 59 6.97 1.98 -3.85
C VAL A 59 8.07 2.95 -3.50
N LEU A 60 7.87 3.74 -2.45
CA LEU A 60 8.92 4.51 -1.79
C LEU A 60 9.61 3.60 -0.77
N ASN A 61 10.89 3.30 -1.02
CA ASN A 61 11.69 2.51 -0.10
C ASN A 61 13.19 2.83 -0.18
N GLY A 62 13.96 2.30 0.77
CA GLY A 62 15.42 2.34 0.83
C GLY A 62 16.00 1.03 1.39
N PRO A 63 17.33 0.90 1.51
CA PRO A 63 17.96 -0.31 2.03
C PRO A 63 17.80 -0.51 3.55
N ALA A 64 17.48 0.55 4.30
CA ALA A 64 17.32 0.53 5.76
C ALA A 64 16.43 1.71 6.22
N ILE A 65 15.92 1.65 7.46
CA ILE A 65 15.01 2.65 8.03
C ILE A 65 15.66 4.03 8.25
N ASP A 66 16.98 4.09 8.34
CA ASP A 66 17.80 5.29 8.54
C ASP A 66 18.52 5.73 7.26
N ALA A 67 18.21 5.09 6.11
CA ALA A 67 18.79 5.45 4.83
C ALA A 67 18.40 6.88 4.43
N THR A 68 19.38 7.64 3.93
CA THR A 68 19.21 9.00 3.41
C THR A 68 19.77 9.14 2.00
N ASN A 69 19.45 10.26 1.35
CA ASN A 69 19.97 10.62 0.02
C ASN A 69 21.16 11.60 0.07
N GLU A 70 21.82 11.76 1.22
CA GLU A 70 22.89 12.76 1.39
C GLU A 70 24.15 12.42 0.58
N ASP A 71 24.60 11.16 0.65
CA ASP A 71 25.79 10.69 -0.08
C ASP A 71 25.46 10.15 -1.48
N ASN A 72 24.28 9.53 -1.63
CA ASN A 72 23.81 8.94 -2.88
C ASN A 72 22.35 9.36 -3.12
N PRO A 73 22.06 10.19 -4.13
CA PRO A 73 20.71 10.70 -4.38
C PRO A 73 19.69 9.60 -4.75
N GLU A 74 20.15 8.40 -5.09
CA GLU A 74 19.33 7.26 -5.52
C GLU A 74 19.11 6.21 -4.41
N ASN A 75 19.53 6.48 -3.17
CA ASN A 75 19.50 5.52 -2.06
C ASN A 75 18.09 5.25 -1.52
N VAL A 76 17.25 6.28 -1.47
CA VAL A 76 15.83 6.25 -1.12
C VAL A 76 15.05 6.84 -2.27
N LYS A 77 14.17 6.07 -2.90
CA LYS A 77 13.46 6.51 -4.10
C LYS A 77 12.13 5.80 -4.29
N VAL A 78 11.36 6.36 -5.21
CA VAL A 78 10.11 5.74 -5.69
C VAL A 78 10.42 4.86 -6.89
N VAL A 79 10.10 3.58 -6.79
CA VAL A 79 10.17 2.63 -7.90
C VAL A 79 8.76 2.36 -8.41
N HIS A 80 8.56 2.56 -9.73
CA HIS A 80 7.31 2.25 -10.41
C HIS A 80 7.34 0.82 -10.97
N SER A 81 6.21 0.12 -10.87
CA SER A 81 6.01 -1.18 -11.51
C SER A 81 4.55 -1.34 -11.97
N GLU A 82 4.34 -2.15 -12.99
CA GLU A 82 3.01 -2.59 -13.42
C GLU A 82 2.76 -4.04 -12.99
N PHE A 83 1.53 -4.35 -12.61
CA PHE A 83 1.11 -5.72 -12.32
C PHE A 83 -0.27 -6.02 -12.89
N LYS A 84 -0.55 -7.32 -13.05
CA LYS A 84 -1.81 -7.81 -13.61
C LYS A 84 -2.80 -8.19 -12.52
N ILE A 85 -4.01 -7.66 -12.59
CA ILE A 85 -5.16 -8.08 -11.78
C ILE A 85 -5.92 -9.13 -12.60
N LYS A 86 -5.72 -10.41 -12.27
CA LYS A 86 -6.39 -11.55 -12.95
C LYS A 86 -7.80 -11.83 -12.41
N LYS A 87 -8.06 -11.41 -11.17
CA LYS A 87 -9.33 -11.61 -10.46
C LYS A 87 -9.41 -10.63 -9.29
N ASN A 88 -10.62 -10.34 -8.86
CA ASN A 88 -10.90 -9.59 -7.64
C ASN A 88 -11.59 -10.55 -6.63
N PRO A 89 -11.08 -10.72 -5.39
CA PRO A 89 -9.91 -10.07 -4.81
C PRO A 89 -8.57 -10.57 -5.37
N PHE A 90 -7.54 -9.73 -5.25
CA PHE A 90 -6.15 -10.06 -5.61
C PHE A 90 -5.20 -9.89 -4.42
N LYS A 91 -4.00 -10.48 -4.51
CA LYS A 91 -2.97 -10.34 -3.48
C LYS A 91 -1.91 -9.32 -3.90
N PHE A 92 -1.38 -8.59 -2.93
CA PHE A 92 -0.22 -7.72 -3.09
C PHE A 92 0.71 -7.87 -1.88
N THR A 93 2.02 -7.82 -2.11
CA THR A 93 3.03 -7.92 -1.07
C THR A 93 3.65 -6.55 -0.85
N PHE A 94 3.48 -5.99 0.34
CA PHE A 94 4.08 -4.73 0.73
C PHE A 94 5.43 -4.99 1.37
N GLU A 95 6.48 -4.37 0.84
CA GLU A 95 7.84 -4.46 1.37
C GLU A 95 7.92 -3.95 2.82
N PRO A 96 8.89 -4.41 3.62
CA PRO A 96 9.12 -3.84 4.95
C PRO A 96 9.38 -2.33 4.86
N HIS A 97 9.01 -1.60 5.92
CA HIS A 97 9.28 -0.17 6.13
C HIS A 97 8.96 0.76 4.93
N SER A 98 7.99 0.37 4.11
CA SER A 98 7.70 1.02 2.84
C SER A 98 6.40 1.82 2.85
N LEU A 99 6.33 2.79 1.93
CA LEU A 99 5.07 3.38 1.49
C LEU A 99 4.81 2.95 0.05
N THR A 100 3.65 2.32 -0.20
CA THR A 100 3.22 1.91 -1.53
C THR A 100 1.96 2.66 -1.93
N ALA A 101 1.98 3.33 -3.08
CA ALA A 101 0.78 3.81 -3.75
C ALA A 101 0.39 2.82 -4.86
N ILE A 102 -0.87 2.42 -4.94
CA ILE A 102 -1.41 1.58 -6.01
C ILE A 102 -2.48 2.37 -6.74
N GLY A 103 -2.36 2.48 -8.06
CA GLY A 103 -3.36 3.08 -8.95
C GLY A 103 -4.04 2.03 -9.80
N ILE A 104 -5.36 1.97 -9.74
CA ILE A 104 -6.20 0.98 -10.42
C ILE A 104 -7.26 1.71 -11.22
N SER A 105 -7.25 1.50 -12.54
CA SER A 105 -8.30 2.03 -13.41
C SER A 105 -9.47 1.05 -13.50
N ARG A 106 -10.65 1.56 -13.80
CA ARG A 106 -11.83 0.78 -14.13
C ARG A 106 -11.69 0.21 -15.56
N GLU A 107 -12.30 -0.94 -15.81
CA GLU A 107 -12.51 -1.46 -17.18
C GLU A 107 -13.42 -0.56 -18.01
#